data_AF-A0A3N5IQM3-F1
#
_entry.id   AF-A0A3N5IQM3-F1
#
_cell.length_a   1.000
_cell.length_b   1.000
_cell.length_c   1.000
_cell.angle_alpha   90.00
_cell.angle_beta   90.00
_cell.angle_gamma   90.00
#
_symmetry.space_group_name_H-M   'P 1'
#
loop_
_entity.id
_entity.type
_entity.pdbx_description
1 polymer ?
#
loop_
_entity_poly.entity_id
_entity_poly.type
_entity_poly.pdbx_seq_one_letter_code
_entity_poly.pdbx_strand_id
1 'polypeptide(L)' 'MLDLQGVNAYYGNIQVLRNVFLRVSRGDIVTLIGARGAGKSTLLKAI' A
#
# COMPACT_ATOMS: atom_id res chain seq x y z
N MET A 1 4.41 -5.41 -14.28
CA MET A 1 4.54 -4.02 -13.83
C MET A 1 3.32 -3.72 -13.01
N LEU A 2 3.49 -3.28 -11.77
CA LEU A 2 2.43 -2.85 -10.86
C LEU A 2 2.52 -1.32 -10.74
N ASP A 3 1.40 -0.63 -10.86
CA ASP A 3 1.32 0.83 -10.68
C ASP A 3 0.06 1.18 -9.89
N LEU A 4 0.24 1.58 -8.64
CA LEU A 4 -0.81 2.06 -7.75
C LEU A 4 -0.80 3.60 -7.79
N GLN A 5 -1.96 4.20 -8.07
CA GLN A 5 -2.10 5.64 -8.17
C GLN A 5 -3.18 6.15 -7.21
N GLY A 6 -2.75 6.91 -6.20
CA GLY A 6 -3.65 7.57 -5.25
C GLY A 6 -4.52 6.62 -4.44
N VAL A 7 -3.99 5.48 -4.02
CA VAL A 7 -4.76 4.45 -3.31
C VAL A 7 -5.16 4.94 -1.92
N ASN A 8 -6.46 4.90 -1.65
CA ASN A 8 -7.06 5.17 -0.36
C ASN A 8 -7.78 3.93 0.13
N ALA A 9 -7.66 3.62 1.42
CA ALA A 9 -8.33 2.45 2.00
C ALA A 9 -8.75 2.74 3.44
N TYR A 10 -9.91 2.20 3.80
CA TYR A 10 -10.59 2.45 5.06
C TYR A 10 -11.03 1.14 5.70
N TYR A 11 -10.94 1.05 7.02
CA TYR A 11 -11.63 0.05 7.82
C TYR A 11 -12.64 0.75 8.71
N GLY A 12 -13.92 0.65 8.33
CA GLY A 12 -14.96 1.49 8.91
C GLY A 12 -14.61 2.98 8.74
N ASN A 13 -14.56 3.70 9.86
CA ASN A 13 -14.28 5.14 9.87
C ASN A 13 -12.78 5.48 9.89
N ILE A 14 -11.89 4.48 9.93
CA ILE A 14 -10.45 4.70 10.03
C ILE A 14 -9.83 4.61 8.64
N GLN A 15 -9.23 5.70 8.18
CA GLN A 15 -8.42 5.71 6.97
C GLN A 15 -7.03 5.13 7.22
N VAL A 16 -6.75 3.97 6.64
CA VAL A 16 -5.50 3.22 6.82
C VAL A 16 -4.50 3.51 5.71
N LEU A 17 -4.94 3.63 4.46
CA LEU A 17 -4.09 4.11 3.36
C LEU A 17 -4.56 5.49 2.93
N ARG A 18 -3.61 6.42 2.82
CA ARG A 18 -3.84 7.83 2.49
C ARG A 18 -3.06 8.16 1.23
N ASN A 19 -3.76 8.24 0.10
CA ASN A 19 -3.21 8.68 -1.18
C ASN A 19 -1.86 8.01 -1.54
N VAL A 20 -1.81 6.68 -1.49
CA VAL A 20 -0.57 5.91 -1.70
C VAL A 20 -0.28 5.75 -3.18
N PHE A 21 0.97 6.03 -3.57
CA PHE A 21 1.51 5.79 -4.90
C PHE A 21 2.64 4.78 -4.81
N LEU A 22 2.62 3.76 -5.66
CA LEU A 22 3.65 2.72 -5.71
C LEU A 22 3.78 2.18 -7.13
N ARG A 23 4.99 2.26 -7.69
CA ARG A 23 5.32 1.62 -8.96
C ARG A 23 6.37 0.53 -8.73
N VAL A 24 6.11 -0.67 -9.23
CA VAL A 24 7.01 -1.82 -9.17
C VAL A 24 7.21 -2.38 -10.57
N SER A 25 8.47 -2.44 -11.00
CA SER A 25 8.87 -2.96 -12.29
C SER A 25 9.02 -4.49 -12.26
N ARG A 26 9.07 -5.12 -13.44
CA ARG A 26 9.34 -6.56 -13.51
C ARG A 26 10.78 -6.82 -13.08
N GLY A 27 10.97 -7.74 -12.13
CA GLY A 27 12.29 -8.10 -11.60
C GLY A 27 12.62 -7.44 -10.26
N ASP A 28 11.86 -6.43 -9.83
CA ASP A 28 12.06 -5.79 -8.54
C ASP A 28 11.68 -6.74 -7.39
N ILE A 29 12.52 -6.76 -6.35
CA ILE A 29 12.19 -7.36 -5.05
C ILE A 29 11.95 -6.21 -4.08
N VAL A 30 10.69 -6.04 -3.65
CA VAL A 30 10.27 -4.92 -2.80
C VAL A 30 9.82 -5.45 -1.44
N THR A 31 10.20 -4.75 -0.37
CA THR A 31 9.72 -5.02 0.99
C THR A 31 9.09 -3.77 1.59
N LEU A 32 8.02 -3.96 2.38
CA LEU A 32 7.35 -2.88 3.10
C LEU A 32 7.80 -2.89 4.56
N ILE A 33 8.34 -1.77 5.05
CA ILE A 33 8.77 -1.58 6.44
C ILE A 33 7.99 -0.46 7.13
N GLY A 34 7.96 -0.48 8.46
CA GLY A 34 7.32 0.56 9.27
C GLY A 34 6.64 0.00 10.52
N ALA A 35 6.13 0.89 11.38
CA ALA A 35 5.48 0.52 12.64
C ALA A 35 4.22 -0.36 12.46
N ARG A 36 3.78 -1.04 13.52
CA ARG A 36 2.49 -1.75 13.53
C ARG A 36 1.36 -0.76 13.23
N GLY A 37 0.45 -1.13 12.33
CA GLY A 37 -0.65 -0.26 11.91
C GLY A 37 -0.33 0.73 10.79
N ALA A 38 0.92 0.79 10.29
CA ALA A 38 1.31 1.69 9.19
C ALA A 38 0.69 1.35 7.80
N GLY A 39 -0.30 0.46 7.74
CA GLY A 39 -1.00 0.12 6.50
C GLY A 39 -0.31 -0.90 5.59
N LYS A 40 0.83 -1.49 5.98
CA LYS A 40 1.56 -2.48 5.16
C LYS A 40 0.69 -3.65 4.66
N SER A 41 0.06 -4.37 5.59
CA SER A 41 -0.83 -5.49 5.23
C SER A 41 -2.08 -5.02 4.48
N THR A 42 -2.52 -3.77 4.70
CA THR A 42 -3.63 -3.18 3.95
C THR A 42 -3.23 -2.86 2.52
N LEU A 43 -2.00 -2.36 2.30
CA LEU A 43 -1.45 -2.11 0.97
C LEU A 43 -1.27 -3.41 0.19
N LEU A 44 -0.74 -4.46 0.83
CA LEU A 44 -0.62 -5.78 0.20
C LEU A 44 -1.97 -6.42 -0.14
N LYS A 45 -3.05 -6.11 0.59
CA LYS A 45 -4.40 -6.56 0.28
C LYS A 45 -5.09 -5.76 -0.83
N ALA A 46 -4.57 -4.58 -1.15
CA ALA A 46 -5.11 -3.70 -2.17
C ALA A 46 -4.50 -3.93 -3.57
N ILE A 47 -3.49 -4.81 -3.65
CA ILE A 47 -2.86 -5.30 -4.88
C ILE A 47 -3.49 -6.65 -5.23
#